data_AF-A0A914W034-F1
#
_entry.id   AF-A0A914W034-F1
#
_cell.length_a   1.000
_cell.length_b   1.000
_cell.length_c   1.000
_cell.angle_alpha   90.00
_cell.angle_beta   90.00
_cell.angle_gamma   90.00
#
_symmetry.space_group_name_H-M   'P 1'
#
loop_
_entity.id
_entity.type
_entity.pdbx_description
1 polymer ?
#
loop_
_entity_poly.entity_id
_entity_poly.type
_entity_poly.pdbx_seq_one_letter_code
_entity_poly.pdbx_strand_id
1 'polypeptide(L)'
;MIKRAWRSVTPTTIKNCFQKAGFLKAGNGEAPEVEETVAQPLMPEDEFNNYVNCDGHQDCYGELTIEDILEEVRPQGNGQEEEEEDDEEDEEDEEEEVVHQVARKPWLV
;
A
#
# COMPACT_ATOMS: atom_id res chain seq x y z
N MET A 1 -8.80 -5.52 21.85
CA MET A 1 -8.87 -4.19 22.51
C MET A 1 -9.61 -3.14 21.64
N ILE A 2 -9.33 -3.07 20.34
CA ILE A 2 -9.87 -2.05 19.41
C ILE A 2 -11.41 -1.95 19.37
N LYS A 3 -12.14 -3.08 19.40
CA LYS A 3 -13.62 -3.11 19.33
C LYS A 3 -14.32 -2.37 20.49
N ARG A 4 -13.70 -2.31 21.67
CA ARG A 4 -14.25 -1.61 22.85
C ARG A 4 -14.06 -0.10 22.74
N ALA A 5 -12.91 0.34 22.22
CA ALA A 5 -12.61 1.76 22.00
C ALA A 5 -13.60 2.38 21.00
N TRP A 6 -13.88 1.70 19.88
CA TRP A 6 -14.85 2.17 18.89
C TRP A 6 -16.27 2.36 19.45
N ARG A 7 -16.71 1.49 20.36
CA ARG A 7 -18.03 1.61 21.01
C ARG A 7 -18.15 2.82 21.95
N SER A 8 -17.02 3.39 22.37
CA SER A 8 -16.98 4.57 23.25
C SER A 8 -16.95 5.90 22.49
N VAL A 9 -16.78 5.85 21.16
CA VAL A 9 -16.75 7.05 20.32
C VAL A 9 -18.18 7.60 20.20
N THR A 10 -18.34 8.87 20.57
CA THR A 10 -19.62 9.58 20.41
C THR A 10 -19.57 10.53 19.21
N PRO A 11 -20.71 10.96 18.67
CA PRO A 11 -20.73 12.01 17.63
C PRO A 11 -20.00 13.28 18.06
N THR A 12 -20.09 13.64 19.34
CA THR A 12 -19.35 14.77 19.93
C THR A 12 -17.84 14.56 19.88
N THR A 13 -17.37 13.34 20.17
CA THR A 13 -15.95 12.97 20.05
C THR A 13 -15.47 13.20 18.62
N ILE A 14 -16.22 12.72 17.62
CA ILE A 14 -15.88 12.89 16.20
C ILE A 14 -15.83 14.37 15.83
N LYS A 15 -16.87 15.14 16.19
CA LYS A 15 -16.92 16.59 15.93
C LYS A 15 -15.72 17.33 16.52
N ASN A 16 -15.35 17.02 17.76
CA ASN A 16 -14.21 17.62 18.44
C ASN A 16 -12.88 17.25 17.77
N CYS A 17 -12.72 16.01 17.29
CA CYS A 17 -11.55 15.60 16.52
C CYS A 17 -11.43 16.41 15.23
N PHE A 18 -12.52 16.58 14.48
CA PHE A 18 -12.53 17.38 13.25
C PHE A 18 -12.22 18.86 13.51
N GLN A 19 -12.71 19.42 14.61
CA GLN A 19 -12.37 20.79 15.03
C GLN A 19 -10.88 20.92 15.39
N LYS A 20 -10.34 20.01 16.19
CA LYS A 20 -8.93 20.02 16.59
C LYS A 20 -7.98 19.83 15.42
N ALA A 21 -8.36 18.99 14.46
CA ALA A 21 -7.58 18.77 13.24
C ALA A 21 -7.75 19.92 12.21
N GLY A 22 -8.59 20.91 12.49
CA GLY A 22 -8.72 22.11 11.65
C GLY A 22 -9.67 21.97 10.46
N PHE A 23 -10.39 20.85 10.32
CA PHE A 23 -11.38 20.64 9.26
C PHE A 23 -12.61 21.54 9.39
N LEU A 24 -12.91 21.98 10.61
CA LEU A 24 -14.07 22.83 10.92
C LEU A 24 -13.64 24.24 11.34
N LYS A 25 -12.74 24.87 10.56
CA LYS A 25 -12.32 26.26 10.79
C LYS A 25 -13.54 27.17 10.59
N ALA A 26 -13.98 27.82 11.67
CA ALA A 26 -15.05 28.83 11.64
C ALA A 26 -14.49 30.13 11.06
N GLY A 27 -14.40 30.21 9.75
CA GLY A 27 -14.03 31.41 9.02
C GLY A 27 -14.14 31.12 7.53
N ASN A 28 -14.92 31.94 6.82
CA ASN A 28 -15.11 31.99 5.37
C ASN A 28 -14.39 30.88 4.58
N GLY A 29 -15.09 29.90 4.04
CA GLY A 29 -16.10 30.18 3.03
C GLY A 29 -15.50 29.86 1.68
N GLU A 30 -15.31 28.58 1.44
CA GLU A 30 -15.48 27.94 0.14
C GLU A 30 -15.66 26.46 0.50
N ALA A 31 -16.79 25.86 0.10
CA ALA A 31 -16.68 24.44 -0.23
C ALA A 31 -15.52 24.34 -1.23
N PRO A 32 -14.63 23.32 -1.18
CA PRO A 32 -13.69 23.14 -2.28
C PRO A 32 -14.52 23.28 -3.54
N GLU A 33 -14.15 24.24 -4.40
CA GLU A 33 -14.77 24.40 -5.70
C GLU A 33 -14.88 22.98 -6.23
N VAL A 34 -16.12 22.52 -6.45
CA VAL A 34 -16.30 21.21 -7.06
C VAL A 34 -15.75 21.43 -8.44
N GLU A 35 -14.46 21.15 -8.62
CA GLU A 35 -13.79 21.31 -9.88
C GLU A 35 -14.61 20.47 -10.85
N GLU A 36 -15.31 21.17 -11.74
CA GLU A 36 -16.14 20.53 -12.73
C GLU A 36 -15.18 19.70 -13.56
N THR A 37 -15.23 18.38 -13.36
CA THR A 37 -14.36 17.45 -14.08
C THR A 37 -14.68 17.62 -15.55
N VAL A 38 -13.76 18.24 -16.28
CA VAL A 38 -13.90 18.40 -17.72
C VAL A 38 -13.92 17.00 -18.30
N ALA A 39 -15.06 16.61 -18.88
CA ALA A 39 -15.18 15.34 -19.56
C ALA A 39 -14.16 15.32 -20.69
N GLN A 40 -13.11 14.50 -20.54
CA GLN A 40 -12.13 14.33 -21.59
C GLN A 40 -12.78 13.59 -22.76
N PRO A 41 -12.45 13.95 -24.01
CA PRO A 41 -12.86 13.19 -25.18
C PRO A 41 -12.47 11.72 -25.02
N LEU A 42 -13.35 10.82 -25.46
CA LEU A 42 -13.01 9.40 -25.49
C LEU A 42 -11.83 9.19 -26.44
N MET A 43 -10.74 8.68 -25.90
CA MET A 43 -9.56 8.29 -26.66
C MET A 43 -9.90 7.04 -27.51
N PRO A 44 -9.53 7.00 -28.79
CA PRO A 44 -9.60 5.79 -29.61
C PRO A 44 -8.87 4.61 -28.95
N GLU A 45 -9.38 3.39 -29.13
CA GLU A 45 -8.83 2.18 -28.48
C GLU A 45 -7.37 1.93 -28.85
N ASP A 46 -6.98 2.21 -30.10
CA ASP A 46 -5.60 2.11 -30.59
C ASP A 46 -4.67 3.12 -29.91
N GLU A 47 -5.11 4.36 -29.74
CA GLU A 47 -4.35 5.40 -29.03
C GLU A 47 -4.19 5.05 -27.55
N PHE A 48 -5.26 4.55 -26.92
CA PHE A 48 -5.23 4.07 -25.53
C PHE A 48 -4.25 2.91 -25.37
N ASN A 49 -4.31 1.91 -26.26
CA ASN A 49 -3.40 0.77 -26.23
C ASN A 49 -1.94 1.20 -26.42
N ASN A 50 -1.68 2.18 -27.30
CA ASN A 50 -0.32 2.72 -27.48
C ASN A 50 0.18 3.45 -26.22
N TYR A 51 -0.69 4.21 -25.56
CA TYR A 51 -0.36 4.89 -24.31
C TYR A 51 -0.08 3.91 -23.18
N VAL A 52 -0.96 2.92 -22.98
CA VAL A 52 -0.82 1.93 -21.90
C VAL A 52 0.41 1.05 -22.08
N ASN A 53 0.77 0.73 -23.33
CA ASN A 53 1.95 -0.10 -23.63
C ASN A 53 3.20 0.72 -23.98
N CYS A 54 3.24 2.01 -23.66
CA CYS A 54 4.34 2.88 -24.07
C CYS A 54 5.70 2.44 -23.50
N ASP A 55 5.70 1.76 -22.35
CA ASP A 55 6.85 1.17 -21.67
C ASP A 55 6.85 -0.38 -21.71
N GLY A 56 5.96 -1.00 -22.49
CA GLY A 56 5.77 -2.46 -22.48
C GLY A 56 6.98 -3.29 -22.95
N HIS A 57 7.99 -2.64 -23.53
CA HIS A 57 9.25 -3.25 -23.95
C HIS A 57 10.47 -2.65 -23.22
N GLN A 58 10.22 -1.88 -22.17
CA GLN A 58 11.28 -1.31 -21.36
C GLN A 58 11.60 -2.27 -20.22
N ASP A 59 12.85 -2.69 -20.13
CA ASP A 59 13.32 -3.50 -19.01
C ASP A 59 13.22 -2.66 -17.73
N CYS A 60 12.26 -3.00 -16.86
CA CYS A 60 12.07 -2.34 -15.57
C CYS A 60 13.03 -2.87 -14.49
N TYR A 61 13.70 -3.98 -14.78
CA TYR A 61 14.65 -4.66 -13.90
C TYR A 61 15.65 -5.43 -14.76
N GLY A 62 16.88 -5.58 -14.25
CA GLY A 62 17.87 -6.50 -14.77
C GLY A 62 17.94 -7.76 -13.92
N GLU A 63 18.50 -8.82 -14.47
CA GLU A 63 18.93 -9.96 -13.66
C GLU A 63 20.23 -9.60 -12.96
N LEU A 64 20.22 -9.65 -11.62
CA LEU A 64 21.45 -9.61 -10.83
C LEU A 64 21.86 -11.05 -10.54
N THR A 65 23.13 -11.35 -10.76
CA THR A 65 23.70 -12.62 -10.28
C THR A 65 23.84 -12.57 -8.76
N ILE A 66 23.95 -13.74 -8.13
CA ILE A 66 24.20 -13.81 -6.68
C ILE A 66 25.52 -13.12 -6.36
N GLU A 67 26.51 -13.22 -7.25
CA GLU A 67 27.79 -12.54 -7.16
C GLU A 67 27.64 -11.01 -7.13
N ASP A 68 26.81 -10.43 -8.01
CA ASP A 68 26.55 -8.98 -8.06
C ASP A 68 25.92 -8.48 -6.74
N ILE A 69 24.97 -9.25 -6.19
CA ILE A 69 24.31 -8.94 -4.91
C ILE A 69 25.33 -9.00 -3.76
N LEU A 70 26.18 -10.04 -3.75
CA LEU A 70 27.19 -10.23 -2.72
C LEU A 70 28.26 -9.15 -2.76
N GLU A 71 28.57 -8.57 -3.91
CA GLU A 71 29.51 -7.44 -4.00
C GLU A 71 28.97 -6.17 -3.36
N GLU A 72 27.66 -5.92 -3.44
CA GLU A 72 27.00 -4.76 -2.84
C GLU A 72 26.84 -4.89 -1.32
N VAL A 73 26.51 -6.10 -0.85
CA VAL A 73 26.24 -6.38 0.58
C VAL A 73 27.52 -6.71 1.35
N ARG A 74 28.62 -7.07 0.66
CA ARG A 74 29.87 -7.38 1.35
C ARG A 74 30.35 -6.13 2.08
N PRO A 75 30.57 -6.20 3.40
CA PRO A 75 31.15 -5.08 4.13
C PRO A 75 32.48 -4.72 3.47
N GLN A 76 32.55 -3.54 2.86
CA GLN A 76 33.81 -2.99 2.40
C GLN A 76 34.66 -2.85 3.64
N GLY A 77 35.65 -3.73 3.76
CA GLY A 77 36.45 -3.89 4.97
C GLY A 77 37.01 -2.56 5.47
N ASN A 78 36.28 -1.95 6.40
CA ASN A 78 36.77 -1.01 7.38
C ASN A 78 36.19 -1.52 8.69
N GLY A 79 36.96 -2.41 9.31
CA GLY A 79 36.49 -3.38 10.30
C GLY A 79 35.60 -2.81 11.39
N GLN A 80 34.46 -3.46 11.57
CA GLN A 80 33.82 -3.61 12.87
C GLN A 80 33.25 -5.03 12.89
N GLU A 81 33.90 -5.87 13.70
CA GLU A 81 33.36 -7.13 14.18
C GLU A 81 32.18 -6.78 15.09
N GLU A 82 30.97 -7.15 14.72
CA GLU A 82 29.87 -7.29 15.67
C GLU A 82 29.35 -8.73 15.53
N GLU A 83 29.83 -9.57 16.45
CA GLU A 83 29.24 -10.86 16.77
C GLU A 83 27.93 -10.59 17.53
N GLU A 84 26.79 -10.90 16.93
CA GLU A 84 25.56 -11.14 17.67
C GLU A 84 25.15 -12.59 17.38
N GLU A 85 25.51 -13.49 18.29
CA GLU A 85 24.89 -14.81 18.40
C GLU A 85 23.47 -14.60 18.93
N ASP A 86 22.47 -14.66 18.06
CA ASP A 86 21.07 -14.76 18.44
C ASP A 86 20.60 -16.20 18.20
N ASP A 87 20.72 -17.01 19.25
CA ASP A 87 20.22 -18.37 19.35
C ASP A 87 18.73 -18.31 19.70
N GLU A 88 17.87 -18.12 18.69
CA GLU A 88 16.43 -18.31 18.83
C GLU A 88 16.07 -19.75 18.43
N GLU A 89 15.80 -20.58 19.44
CA GLU A 89 15.24 -21.93 19.30
C GLU A 89 13.94 -21.89 18.49
N ASP A 90 13.94 -22.61 17.36
CA ASP A 90 12.84 -22.82 16.44
C ASP A 90 11.78 -23.74 17.07
N GLU A 91 10.68 -23.16 17.60
CA GLU A 91 9.45 -23.91 17.86
C GLU A 91 8.66 -24.03 16.55
N GLU A 92 8.71 -25.22 15.94
CA GLU A 92 7.92 -25.63 14.78
C GLU A 92 6.41 -25.48 15.07
N ASP A 93 5.76 -24.47 14.48
CA ASP A 93 4.29 -24.36 14.46
C ASP A 93 3.77 -24.88 13.11
N GLU A 94 3.14 -26.06 13.14
CA GLU A 94 2.52 -26.72 11.98
C GLU A 94 1.34 -25.90 11.44
N GLU A 95 1.49 -25.31 10.25
CA GLU A 95 0.40 -24.60 9.58
C GLU A 95 -0.64 -25.59 9.00
N GLU A 96 -1.82 -25.67 9.62
CA GLU A 96 -2.99 -26.34 9.03
C GLU A 96 -3.46 -25.61 7.75
N GLU A 97 -3.49 -26.36 6.64
CA GLU A 97 -3.98 -25.92 5.34
C GLU A 97 -5.50 -25.63 5.36
N VAL A 98 -5.90 -24.36 5.53
CA VAL A 98 -7.30 -23.95 5.37
C VAL A 98 -7.61 -23.71 3.89
N VAL A 99 -8.05 -24.76 3.20
CA VAL A 99 -8.66 -24.71 1.86
C VAL A 99 -9.89 -23.79 1.85
N HIS A 100 -9.70 -22.54 1.44
CA HIS A 100 -10.82 -21.64 1.13
C HIS A 100 -11.49 -22.08 -0.18
N GLN A 101 -12.60 -22.83 -0.07
CA GLN A 101 -13.53 -22.99 -1.18
C GLN A 101 -14.20 -21.64 -1.45
N VAL A 102 -13.65 -20.89 -2.41
CA VAL A 102 -14.33 -19.72 -2.99
C VAL A 102 -15.47 -20.23 -3.86
N ALA A 103 -16.67 -20.30 -3.28
CA ALA A 103 -17.90 -20.44 -4.05
C ALA A 103 -18.10 -19.17 -4.90
N ARG A 104 -17.76 -19.27 -6.20
CA ARG A 104 -18.09 -18.25 -7.20
C ARG A 104 -19.61 -18.19 -7.31
N LYS A 105 -20.25 -17.21 -6.67
CA LYS A 105 -21.65 -16.89 -6.96
C LYS A 105 -21.71 -16.25 -8.34
N PRO A 106 -22.48 -16.79 -9.30
CA PRO A 106 -22.67 -16.13 -10.57
C PRO A 106 -23.52 -14.89 -10.35
N TRP A 107 -22.95 -13.73 -10.66
CA TRP A 107 -23.73 -12.52 -10.93
C TRP A 107 -24.26 -12.66 -12.35
N LEU A 108 -25.58 -12.79 -12.54
CA LEU A 108 -26.35 -12.71 -13.80
C LEU A 108 -27.82 -13.05 -13.42
N VAL A 109 -28.89 -12.38 -13.80
CA VAL A 109 -29.24 -11.13 -14.53
C VAL A 109 -30.62 -10.74 -14.00
#